data_AF-X0SJ86-F1
#
_entry.id   AF-X0SJ86-F1
#
_cell.length_a   1.000
_cell.length_b   1.000
_cell.length_c   1.000
_cell.angle_alpha   90.00
_cell.angle_beta   90.00
_cell.angle_gamma   90.00
#
_symmetry.space_group_name_H-M   'P 1'
#
loop_
_entity.id
_entity.type
_entity.pdbx_description
1 polymer ?
#
loop_
_entity_poly.entity_id
_entity_poly.type
_entity_poly.pdbx_seq_one_letter_code
_entity_poly.pdbx_strand_id
1 'polypeptide(L)' 'MSRPTWDEYFVEITELVSKRSTCLRRKVGAVIVQDKRILTTGYNGAPRGLPHCLEIG' A
#
# COMPACT_ATOMS: atom_id res chain seq x y z
N MET A 1 5.92 -12.97 22.01
CA MET A 1 5.16 -12.42 20.87
C MET A 1 4.29 -13.54 20.33
N SER A 2 2.98 -13.33 20.26
CA SER A 2 2.05 -14.26 19.61
C SER A 2 2.15 -14.12 18.10
N ARG A 3 1.84 -15.20 17.38
CA ARG A 3 1.71 -15.16 15.91
C ARG A 3 0.54 -14.23 15.54
N PRO A 4 0.71 -13.25 14.65
CA PRO A 4 -0.39 -12.38 14.24
C PRO A 4 -1.48 -13.19 13.53
N THR A 5 -2.71 -12.72 13.66
CA THR A 5 -3.84 -13.18 12.86
C THR A 5 -3.62 -12.81 11.39
N TRP A 6 -4.41 -13.40 10.49
CA TRP A 6 -4.32 -13.09 9.07
C TRP A 6 -4.68 -11.63 8.77
N ASP A 7 -5.71 -11.10 9.45
CA ASP A 7 -6.15 -9.73 9.23
C ASP A 7 -5.09 -8.71 9.70
N GLU A 8 -4.51 -8.91 10.89
CA GLU A 8 -3.40 -8.09 11.38
C GLU A 8 -2.21 -8.13 10.41
N TYR A 9 -1.83 -9.32 9.96
CA TYR A 9 -0.75 -9.49 9.00
C TYR A 9 -1.00 -8.73 7.68
N PHE A 10 -2.22 -8.81 7.13
CA PHE A 10 -2.54 -8.12 5.87
C PHE A 10 -2.71 -6.60 6.05
N VAL A 11 -3.23 -6.15 7.19
CA VAL A 11 -3.33 -4.72 7.53
C VAL A 11 -1.94 -4.11 7.67
N GLU A 12 -1.03 -4.75 8.41
CA GLU A 12 0.35 -4.26 8.57
C GLU A 12 1.09 -4.17 7.22
N ILE A 13 0.89 -5.16 6.34
CA ILE A 13 1.44 -5.09 4.97
C ILE A 13 0.82 -3.95 4.19
N THR A 14 -0.49 -3.72 4.31
CA THR A 14 -1.19 -2.63 3.63
C THR A 14 -0.64 -1.26 4.08
N GLU A 15 -0.38 -1.10 5.38
CA GLU A 15 0.26 0.09 5.93
C GLU A 15 1.67 0.27 5.38
N LEU A 16 2.48 -0.79 5.32
CA LEU A 16 3.82 -0.75 4.72
C LEU A 16 3.78 -0.34 3.24
N VAL A 17 2.85 -0.89 2.47
CA VAL A 17 2.65 -0.55 1.04
C VAL A 17 2.28 0.93 0.89
N SER A 18 1.42 1.45 1.78
CA SER A 18 0.99 2.86 1.75
C SER A 18 2.15 3.85 1.87
N LYS A 19 3.26 3.47 2.54
CA LYS A 19 4.45 4.32 2.72
C LYS A 19 5.12 4.67 1.39
N ARG A 20 4.87 3.91 0.32
CA ARG A 20 5.36 4.22 -1.04
C ARG A 20 4.52 5.25 -1.81
N SER A 21 3.36 5.64 -1.26
CA SER A 21 2.49 6.64 -1.89
C SER A 21 3.22 7.96 -2.11
N THR A 22 3.05 8.52 -3.30
CA THR A 22 3.63 9.82 -3.69
C THR A 22 2.64 10.97 -3.53
N CYS A 23 1.44 10.73 -2.99
CA CYS A 23 0.47 11.80 -2.71
C CYS A 23 0.87 12.59 -1.45
N LEU A 24 0.74 13.92 -1.49
CA LEU A 24 1.01 14.80 -0.35
C LEU A 24 -0.13 14.81 0.69
N ARG A 25 -1.36 14.46 0.30
CA ARG A 25 -2.56 14.61 1.15
C ARG A 25 -2.86 13.37 1.97
N ARG A 26 -2.84 12.19 1.35
CA ARG A 26 -3.17 10.91 1.99
C ARG A 26 -2.28 9.81 1.44
N LYS A 27 -1.76 8.97 2.34
CA LYS A 27 -1.00 7.76 2.00
C LYS A 27 -1.96 6.58 2.07
N VAL A 28 -2.30 6.01 0.92
CA VAL A 28 -3.25 4.90 0.80
C VAL A 28 -2.50 3.68 0.27
N GLY A 29 -2.69 2.54 0.93
CA GLY A 29 -2.24 1.23 0.47
C GLY A 29 -3.45 0.31 0.29
N ALA A 30 -3.30 -0.67 -0.59
CA ALA A 30 -4.27 -1.73 -0.81
C ALA A 30 -3.57 -3.06 -1.08
N VAL A 31 -4.17 -4.15 -0.62
CA VAL A 31 -3.70 -5.52 -0.84
C VAL A 31 -4.91 -6.37 -1.24
N ILE A 32 -4.79 -7.15 -2.32
CA ILE A 32 -5.80 -8.11 -2.74
C ILE A 32 -5.33 -9.50 -2.33
N VAL A 33 -6.15 -10.21 -1.56
CA VAL A 33 -5.83 -11.53 -1.00
C VAL A 33 -6.85 -12.56 -1.46
N GLN A 34 -6.37 -13.75 -1.80
CA GLN A 34 -7.19 -14.93 -2.05
C GLN A 34 -6.54 -16.14 -1.37
N ASP A 35 -7.32 -16.94 -0.64
CA ASP A 35 -6.83 -18.14 0.07
C ASP A 35 -5.58 -17.87 0.93
N LYS A 36 -5.58 -16.74 1.64
CA LYS A 36 -4.46 -16.26 2.48
C LYS A 36 -3.15 -16.02 1.72
N ARG A 37 -3.22 -15.80 0.40
CA ARG A 37 -2.11 -15.42 -0.46
C ARG A 37 -2.35 -14.04 -1.05
N ILE A 38 -1.33 -13.20 -1.03
CA ILE A 38 -1.37 -11.88 -1.67
C ILE A 38 -1.26 -12.09 -3.17
N LEU A 39 -2.26 -11.62 -3.91
CA LEU A 39 -2.25 -11.63 -5.38
C LEU A 39 -1.53 -10.40 -5.93
N THR A 40 -1.80 -9.24 -5.34
CA THR A 40 -1.21 -7.97 -5.75
C THR A 40 -1.30 -6.93 -4.63
N THR A 41 -0.49 -5.88 -4.74
CA THR A 41 -0.48 -4.72 -3.86
C THR A 41 -0.49 -3.43 -4.68
N GLY A 42 -0.94 -2.34 -4.08
CA GLY A 42 -0.97 -1.04 -4.72
C GLY A 42 -1.00 0.09 -3.71
N TYR A 43 -0.58 1.27 -4.15
CA TYR A 43 -0.68 2.52 -3.41
C TYR A 43 -1.14 3.64 -4.34
N ASN A 44 -1.67 4.72 -3.79
CA ASN A 44 -2.06 5.87 -4.59
C ASN A 44 -0.85 6.68 -5.07
N GLY A 45 -0.81 7.01 -6.36
CA GLY A 45 0.25 7.79 -7.00
C GLY A 45 -0.11 8.14 -8.44
N ALA A 46 0.74 8.94 -9.09
CA ALA A 46 0.58 9.27 -10.51
C ALA A 46 0.76 8.01 -11.39
N PRO A 47 0.13 7.95 -12.57
CA PRO A 47 0.43 6.94 -13.57
C PRO A 47 1.93 6.83 -13.87
N ARG A 48 2.37 5.64 -14.30
CA ARG A 48 3.77 5.41 -14.65
C ARG A 48 4.23 6.39 -15.73
N GLY A 49 5.38 7.02 -15.50
CA GLY A 49 6.00 7.95 -16.45
C GLY A 49 5.52 9.40 -16.33
N LEU A 50 4.61 9.70 -15.40
CA LEU A 50 4.20 11.07 -15.10
C LEU A 50 4.82 11.56 -13.78
N PRO A 51 5.11 12.88 -13.67
CA PRO A 51 5.61 13.47 -12.45
C PRO A 51 4.69 13.22 -11.25
N HIS A 52 5.30 13.04 -10.09
CA HIS A 52 4.60 12.78 -8.84
C HIS A 52 4.28 14.06 -8.08
N CYS A 53 3.28 14.06 -7.17
CA CYS A 53 3.02 15.22 -6.30
C CYS A 53 4.24 15.60 -5.44
N LEU A 54 5.12 14.63 -5.13
CA LEU A 54 6.39 14.90 -4.45
C LEU A 54 7.35 15.78 -5.29
N GLU A 55 7.17 15.83 -6.60
CA GLU A 55 8.01 16.58 -7.54
C GLU A 55 7.37 17.93 -7.92
N ILE A 56 6.03 17.96 -8.07
CA ILE A 56 5.33 19.11 -8.64
C ILE A 56 4.45 19.90 -7.64
N GLY A 57 4.22 19.36 -6.44
CA GLY A 57 3.28 19.93 -5.45
C GLY A 57 1.84 19.47 -5.63
#